data_AF-A0A7X9PQ64-F1
#
_entry.id   AF-A0A7X9PQ64-F1
#
_cell.length_a   1.000
_cell.length_b   1.000
_cell.length_c   1.000
_cell.angle_alpha   90.00
_cell.angle_beta   90.00
_cell.angle_gamma   90.00
#
_symmetry.space_group_name_H-M   'P 1'
#
loop_
_entity.id
_entity.type
_entity.pdbx_description
1 polymer ?
#
loop_
_entity_poly.entity_id
_entity_poly.type
_entity_poly.pdbx_seq_one_letter_code
_entity_poly.pdbx_strand_id
1 'polypeptide(L)'
;MTKQNKPLTIGAPLSAEFFVDWVIKETTTRQIPPLTQGLRILYENDLLFPRALKNFAQRNGLIITEISAQKGIVGKPEEIYSLPPVTKYPSTSAKEFSYALLSDLGLRPEKDVDIKIFDTEKDGINLSIKADVLVNTGDSKYIVFSRELSPQLINVLTQAGNKLIFLSDNDSPKYIMERMLQAMNIPAYFGHFSFSGLERKQASFTLSFSGTKIKTSKDIYVIDFNIAQEIRGLLQEMWSANIAEY
;
A
#
# COMPACT_ATOMS: atom_id res chain seq x y z
N MET A 1 31.53 9.95 -18.81
CA MET A 1 31.40 8.80 -17.88
C MET A 1 32.00 9.20 -16.55
N THR A 2 31.35 8.85 -15.44
CA THR A 2 31.75 9.29 -14.09
C THR A 2 31.65 8.12 -13.13
N LYS A 3 32.69 7.89 -12.32
CA LYS A 3 32.68 6.88 -11.25
C LYS A 3 31.70 7.29 -10.16
N GLN A 4 30.92 6.34 -9.65
CA GLN A 4 29.98 6.58 -8.56
C GLN A 4 30.46 5.90 -7.27
N ASN A 5 30.33 6.63 -6.17
CA ASN A 5 30.59 6.14 -4.82
C ASN A 5 29.35 6.29 -3.91
N LYS A 6 28.22 6.68 -4.49
CA LYS A 6 26.93 6.88 -3.81
C LYS A 6 25.83 6.17 -4.60
N PRO A 7 24.77 5.69 -3.93
CA PRO A 7 23.65 5.09 -4.63
C PRO A 7 22.95 6.13 -5.52
N LEU A 8 22.40 5.66 -6.63
CA LEU A 8 21.52 6.42 -7.48
C LEU A 8 20.08 6.17 -7.05
N THR A 9 19.35 7.22 -6.70
CA THR A 9 17.92 7.16 -6.41
C THR A 9 17.13 7.48 -7.68
N ILE A 10 16.15 6.65 -8.02
CA ILE A 10 15.26 6.86 -9.17
C ILE A 10 13.81 6.57 -8.78
N GLY A 11 12.89 7.17 -9.51
CA GLY A 11 11.46 6.96 -9.34
C GLY A 11 10.85 7.77 -8.19
N ALA A 12 9.57 8.06 -8.36
CA ALA A 12 8.64 8.56 -7.35
C ALA A 12 7.23 8.20 -7.81
N PRO A 13 6.27 7.94 -6.90
CA PRO A 13 6.39 7.97 -5.43
C PRO A 13 7.02 6.72 -4.80
N LEU A 14 7.16 5.63 -5.56
CA LEU A 14 8.09 4.54 -5.23
C LEU A 14 9.49 4.95 -5.68
N SER A 15 10.43 5.03 -4.75
CA SER A 15 11.85 5.24 -5.05
C SER A 15 12.63 3.94 -4.97
N ALA A 16 13.65 3.85 -5.80
CA ALA A 16 14.59 2.74 -5.81
C ALA A 16 16.02 3.29 -5.78
N GLU A 17 16.85 2.76 -4.88
CA GLU A 17 18.26 3.10 -4.76
C GLU A 17 19.12 1.96 -5.29
N PHE A 18 20.08 2.32 -6.15
CA PHE A 18 20.97 1.38 -6.83
C PHE A 18 22.42 1.73 -6.60
N PHE A 19 23.24 0.73 -6.28
CA PHE A 19 24.68 0.85 -6.36
C PHE A 19 25.17 0.43 -7.75
N VAL A 20 25.76 1.38 -8.47
CA VAL A 20 26.47 1.16 -9.73
C VAL A 20 27.86 1.76 -9.61
N ASP A 21 28.86 1.19 -10.30
CA ASP A 21 30.24 1.65 -10.25
C ASP A 21 30.46 2.89 -11.13
N TRP A 22 29.75 2.96 -12.25
CA TRP A 22 29.90 4.03 -13.22
C TRP A 22 28.57 4.48 -13.80
N VAL A 23 28.53 5.74 -14.19
CA VAL A 23 27.40 6.36 -14.86
C VAL A 23 27.84 7.02 -16.15
N ILE A 24 27.09 6.77 -17.22
CA ILE A 24 27.20 7.46 -18.50
C ILE A 24 25.89 8.21 -18.69
N LYS A 25 25.97 9.54 -18.78
CA LYS A 25 24.82 10.41 -19.06
C LYS A 25 24.87 10.85 -20.50
N GLU A 26 23.74 10.78 -21.19
CA GLU A 26 23.59 11.40 -22.50
C GLU A 26 23.43 12.92 -22.32
N THR A 27 24.20 13.71 -23.07
CA THR A 27 24.24 15.18 -22.93
C THR A 27 23.39 15.90 -23.99
N THR A 28 22.75 15.14 -24.89
CA THR A 28 22.23 15.67 -26.16
C THR A 28 20.75 15.35 -26.41
N THR A 29 20.12 14.48 -25.61
CA THR A 29 18.73 14.08 -25.82
C THR A 29 17.72 15.05 -25.21
N ARG A 30 16.59 15.20 -25.91
CA ARG A 30 15.38 15.92 -25.44
C ARG A 30 14.42 15.05 -24.63
N GLN A 31 14.79 13.80 -24.32
CA GLN A 31 13.97 12.90 -23.49
C GLN A 31 13.98 13.36 -22.03
N ILE A 32 12.80 13.35 -21.40
CA ILE A 32 12.61 13.71 -20.00
C ILE A 32 11.97 12.48 -19.29
N PRO A 33 12.65 11.87 -18.29
CA PRO A 33 14.00 12.17 -17.84
C PRO A 33 15.07 11.74 -18.87
N PRO A 34 16.26 12.40 -18.88
CA PRO A 34 17.35 12.04 -19.78
C PRO A 34 17.87 10.64 -19.49
N LEU A 35 18.13 9.88 -20.56
CA LEU A 35 18.58 8.50 -20.43
C LEU A 35 19.96 8.44 -19.78
N THR A 36 20.05 7.64 -18.73
CA THR A 36 21.28 7.38 -17.99
C THR A 36 21.61 5.90 -18.06
N GLN A 37 22.87 5.58 -18.34
CA GLN A 37 23.38 4.21 -18.31
C GLN A 37 24.23 4.03 -17.05
N GLY A 38 23.80 3.13 -16.17
CA GLY A 38 24.58 2.62 -15.04
C GLY A 38 25.35 1.37 -15.46
N LEU A 39 26.62 1.29 -15.07
CA LEU A 39 27.44 0.09 -15.20
C LEU A 39 27.77 -0.43 -13.81
N ARG A 40 27.49 -1.72 -13.59
CA ARG A 40 27.83 -2.43 -12.36
C ARG A 40 28.78 -3.58 -12.67
N ILE A 41 29.97 -3.53 -12.10
CA ILE A 41 30.99 -4.56 -12.22
C ILE A 41 30.76 -5.56 -11.09
N LEU A 42 30.60 -6.83 -11.47
CA LEU A 42 30.36 -7.92 -10.53
C LEU A 42 31.67 -8.64 -10.23
N TYR A 43 32.01 -8.70 -8.95
CA TYR A 43 33.05 -9.56 -8.42
C TYR A 43 32.45 -10.93 -8.05
N GLU A 44 33.28 -11.92 -7.74
CA GLU A 44 32.90 -13.35 -7.75
C GLU A 44 31.66 -13.71 -6.92
N ASN A 45 31.39 -13.00 -5.82
CA ASN A 45 30.26 -13.26 -4.93
C ASN A 45 29.09 -12.26 -5.11
N ASP A 46 29.19 -11.34 -6.06
CA ASP A 46 28.15 -10.34 -6.27
C ASP A 46 26.92 -10.96 -6.93
N LEU A 47 25.76 -10.73 -6.30
CA LEU A 47 24.49 -11.18 -6.83
C LEU A 47 23.98 -10.21 -7.90
N LEU A 48 23.31 -10.76 -8.91
CA LEU A 48 22.63 -9.99 -9.95
C LEU A 48 21.39 -9.29 -9.41
N PHE A 49 21.10 -8.10 -9.94
CA PHE A 49 19.83 -7.45 -9.67
C PHE A 49 18.65 -8.28 -10.21
N PRO A 50 17.51 -8.30 -9.49
CA PRO A 50 16.25 -8.79 -10.03
C PRO A 50 15.88 -8.07 -11.34
N ARG A 51 15.33 -8.80 -12.29
CA ARG A 51 14.90 -8.25 -13.58
C ARG A 51 13.81 -7.20 -13.41
N ALA A 52 12.85 -7.44 -12.51
CA ALA A 52 11.82 -6.48 -12.12
C ALA A 52 12.40 -5.11 -11.75
N LEU A 53 13.51 -5.13 -11.01
CA LEU A 53 14.19 -3.92 -10.55
C LEU A 53 14.89 -3.19 -11.71
N LYS A 54 15.54 -3.94 -12.62
CA LYS A 54 16.15 -3.37 -13.84
C LYS A 54 15.11 -2.78 -14.78
N ASN A 55 13.96 -3.44 -14.94
CA ASN A 55 12.84 -2.94 -15.74
C ASN A 55 12.24 -1.67 -15.13
N PHE A 56 12.05 -1.64 -13.80
CA PHE A 56 11.64 -0.41 -13.10
C PHE A 56 12.65 0.71 -13.32
N ALA A 57 13.95 0.41 -13.26
CA ALA A 57 14.97 1.41 -13.49
C ALA A 57 14.91 1.99 -14.91
N GLN A 58 14.76 1.12 -15.90
CA GLN A 58 14.67 1.52 -17.29
C GLN A 58 13.45 2.40 -17.57
N ARG A 59 12.28 2.06 -17.00
CA ARG A 59 11.06 2.91 -17.08
C ARG A 59 11.25 4.29 -16.46
N ASN A 60 12.18 4.42 -15.51
CA ASN A 60 12.54 5.67 -14.85
C ASN A 60 13.82 6.30 -15.43
N GLY A 61 14.25 5.91 -16.63
CA GLY A 61 15.36 6.54 -17.36
C GLY A 61 16.76 6.04 -16.97
N LEU A 62 16.88 4.96 -16.21
CA LEU A 62 18.16 4.32 -15.86
C LEU A 62 18.27 2.91 -16.43
N ILE A 63 19.12 2.71 -17.43
CA ILE A 63 19.49 1.38 -17.91
C ILE A 63 20.66 0.87 -17.08
N ILE A 64 20.54 -0.33 -16.51
CA ILE A 64 21.61 -0.95 -15.71
C ILE A 64 22.19 -2.15 -16.46
N THR A 65 23.47 -2.06 -16.81
CA THR A 65 24.24 -3.17 -17.39
C THR A 65 25.16 -3.75 -16.33
N GLU A 66 25.06 -5.06 -16.11
CA GLU A 66 25.87 -5.80 -15.16
C GLU A 66 26.93 -6.60 -15.91
N ILE A 67 28.19 -6.47 -15.50
CA ILE A 67 29.35 -7.04 -16.20
C ILE A 67 30.14 -7.91 -15.21
N SER A 68 30.24 -9.20 -15.51
CA SER A 68 31.10 -10.15 -14.82
C SER A 68 32.46 -10.25 -15.51
N ALA A 69 33.54 -10.31 -14.74
CA ALA A 69 34.90 -10.52 -15.26
C ALA A 69 35.04 -11.81 -16.09
N GLN A 70 34.29 -12.86 -15.74
CA GLN A 70 34.41 -14.17 -16.37
C GLN A 70 33.45 -14.36 -17.56
N LYS A 71 32.25 -13.74 -17.47
CA LYS A 71 31.14 -14.00 -18.41
C LYS A 71 30.76 -12.80 -19.28
N GLY A 72 31.40 -11.64 -19.08
CA GLY A 72 31.04 -10.40 -19.76
C GLY A 72 29.68 -9.88 -19.28
N ILE A 73 28.83 -9.43 -20.21
CA ILE A 73 27.50 -8.91 -19.87
C ILE A 73 26.60 -10.05 -19.39
N VAL A 74 26.00 -9.87 -18.21
CA VAL A 74 25.16 -10.88 -17.55
C VAL A 74 23.83 -10.28 -17.10
N GLY A 75 22.85 -11.14 -16.84
CA GLY A 75 21.55 -10.76 -16.30
C GLY A 75 20.74 -11.98 -15.86
N LYS A 76 19.78 -11.76 -14.95
CA LYS A 76 18.79 -12.78 -14.62
C LYS A 76 17.81 -12.99 -15.79
N PRO A 77 17.26 -14.22 -15.95
CA PRO A 77 16.15 -14.46 -16.86
C PRO A 77 14.92 -13.62 -16.45
N GLU A 78 13.92 -13.54 -17.33
CA GLU A 78 12.67 -12.87 -16.98
C GLU A 78 11.98 -13.55 -15.80
N GLU A 79 11.50 -12.72 -14.88
CA GLU A 79 10.73 -13.15 -13.72
C GLU A 79 9.25 -13.00 -14.06
N ILE A 80 8.51 -14.11 -14.03
CA ILE A 80 7.06 -14.11 -14.30
C ILE A 80 6.33 -14.25 -12.97
N TYR A 81 5.76 -13.15 -12.50
CA TYR A 81 4.97 -13.13 -11.27
C TYR A 81 3.49 -13.31 -11.58
N SER A 82 2.94 -14.47 -11.20
CA SER A 82 1.49 -14.74 -11.27
C SER A 82 0.82 -14.30 -9.98
N LEU A 83 0.50 -13.00 -9.88
CA LEU A 83 -0.21 -12.43 -8.73
C LEU A 83 -1.70 -12.24 -9.01
N PRO A 84 -2.56 -12.36 -7.98
CA PRO A 84 -3.95 -11.90 -8.11
C PRO A 84 -3.97 -10.40 -8.42
N PRO A 85 -5.06 -9.85 -9.00
CA PRO A 85 -5.20 -8.41 -9.18
C PRO A 85 -4.91 -7.62 -7.89
N VAL A 86 -4.42 -6.39 -8.03
CA VAL A 86 -4.19 -5.52 -6.88
C VAL A 86 -5.54 -5.14 -6.27
N THR A 87 -5.69 -5.29 -4.95
CA THR A 87 -6.87 -4.80 -4.24
C THR A 87 -6.91 -3.29 -4.36
N LYS A 88 -8.04 -2.74 -4.80
CA LYS A 88 -8.26 -1.30 -4.90
C LYS A 88 -9.45 -0.89 -4.04
N TYR A 89 -9.22 -0.03 -3.06
CA TYR A 89 -10.29 0.53 -2.24
C TYR A 89 -10.96 1.70 -2.96
N PRO A 90 -12.30 1.77 -3.00
CA PRO A 90 -13.00 2.89 -3.62
C PRO A 90 -12.73 4.19 -2.86
N SER A 91 -12.21 5.21 -3.54
CA SER A 91 -11.91 6.52 -2.94
C SER A 91 -13.03 7.56 -3.08
N THR A 92 -14.21 7.16 -3.58
CA THR A 92 -15.32 8.08 -3.88
C THR A 92 -16.33 8.28 -2.74
N SER A 93 -16.32 7.43 -1.71
CA SER A 93 -17.20 7.59 -0.54
C SER A 93 -16.63 6.90 0.69
N ALA A 94 -16.88 7.47 1.86
CA ALA A 94 -16.47 6.89 3.13
C ALA A 94 -17.14 5.53 3.38
N LYS A 95 -18.39 5.37 2.94
CA LYS A 95 -19.14 4.10 3.03
C LYS A 95 -18.45 3.00 2.23
N GLU A 96 -18.23 3.20 0.94
CA GLU A 96 -17.66 2.17 0.07
C GLU A 96 -16.20 1.87 0.43
N PHE A 97 -15.42 2.90 0.81
CA PHE A 97 -14.06 2.69 1.30
C PHE A 97 -14.04 1.83 2.57
N SER A 98 -14.84 2.20 3.58
CA SER A 98 -14.89 1.48 4.87
C SER A 98 -15.35 0.05 4.69
N TYR A 99 -16.38 -0.18 3.87
CA TYR A 99 -16.85 -1.53 3.56
C TYR A 99 -15.77 -2.37 2.89
N ALA A 100 -15.09 -1.84 1.87
CA ALA A 100 -14.03 -2.56 1.15
C ALA A 100 -12.84 -2.87 2.05
N LEU A 101 -12.36 -1.89 2.83
CA LEU A 101 -11.26 -2.07 3.79
C LEU A 101 -11.57 -3.18 4.80
N LEU A 102 -12.74 -3.11 5.47
CA LEU A 102 -13.09 -4.08 6.49
C LEU A 102 -13.31 -5.49 5.91
N SER A 103 -13.87 -5.57 4.69
CA SER A 103 -14.03 -6.85 3.99
C SER A 103 -12.67 -7.48 3.64
N ASP A 104 -11.70 -6.69 3.17
CA ASP A 104 -10.35 -7.18 2.84
C ASP A 104 -9.59 -7.65 4.10
N LEU A 105 -9.87 -7.03 5.25
CA LEU A 105 -9.37 -7.47 6.56
C LEU A 105 -10.09 -8.73 7.10
N GLY A 106 -11.00 -9.33 6.32
CA GLY A 106 -11.70 -10.57 6.67
C GLY A 106 -12.83 -10.38 7.66
N LEU A 107 -13.22 -9.14 7.95
CA LEU A 107 -14.42 -8.85 8.73
C LEU A 107 -15.65 -9.02 7.84
N ARG A 108 -16.83 -9.07 8.47
CA ARG A 108 -18.12 -9.19 7.78
C ARG A 108 -18.93 -7.91 7.95
N PRO A 109 -18.52 -6.81 7.28
CA PRO A 109 -19.31 -5.59 7.30
C PRO A 109 -20.60 -5.76 6.50
N GLU A 110 -21.64 -5.02 6.88
CA GLU A 110 -22.93 -4.92 6.19
C GLU A 110 -23.15 -3.45 5.81
N LYS A 111 -23.74 -3.19 4.63
CA LYS A 111 -24.05 -1.82 4.17
C LYS A 111 -25.50 -1.46 4.36
N ASP A 112 -25.76 -0.17 4.55
CA ASP A 112 -27.11 0.42 4.50
C ASP A 112 -28.11 -0.21 5.49
N VAL A 113 -27.62 -0.62 6.66
CA VAL A 113 -28.37 -1.37 7.68
C VAL A 113 -29.26 -0.44 8.50
N ASP A 114 -30.54 -0.79 8.63
CA ASP A 114 -31.45 -0.08 9.52
C ASP A 114 -31.26 -0.53 10.97
N ILE A 115 -30.88 0.42 11.82
CA ILE A 115 -30.66 0.23 13.25
C ILE A 115 -31.86 0.79 14.00
N LYS A 116 -32.62 -0.09 14.65
CA LYS A 116 -33.71 0.31 15.53
C LYS A 116 -33.19 1.08 16.74
N ILE A 117 -33.81 2.22 17.00
CA ILE A 117 -33.53 3.12 18.13
C ILE A 117 -34.64 3.06 19.16
N PHE A 118 -35.89 3.08 18.69
CA PHE A 118 -37.10 2.91 19.51
C PHE A 118 -37.97 1.81 18.92
N ASP A 119 -38.52 0.97 19.80
CA ASP A 119 -39.43 -0.10 19.42
C ASP A 119 -40.85 0.23 19.85
N THR A 120 -41.83 0.01 18.98
CA THR A 120 -43.24 0.34 19.25
C THR A 120 -43.78 -0.38 20.47
N GLU A 121 -43.31 -1.61 20.76
CA GLU A 121 -43.79 -2.40 21.90
C GLU A 121 -43.25 -1.87 23.24
N LYS A 122 -42.07 -1.24 23.25
CA LYS A 122 -41.42 -0.74 24.47
C LYS A 122 -41.60 0.76 24.67
N ASP A 123 -41.53 1.51 23.58
CA ASP A 123 -41.39 2.96 23.59
C ASP A 123 -42.61 3.67 22.97
N GLY A 124 -43.54 2.93 22.37
CA GLY A 124 -44.73 3.48 21.69
C GLY A 124 -44.45 4.14 20.34
N ILE A 125 -43.19 4.13 19.88
CA ILE A 125 -42.74 4.74 18.63
C ILE A 125 -41.78 3.78 17.93
N ASN A 126 -41.90 3.62 16.62
CA ASN A 126 -40.88 2.95 15.80
C ASN A 126 -39.96 4.01 15.20
N LEU A 127 -38.69 4.01 15.63
CA LEU A 127 -37.67 4.85 15.00
C LEU A 127 -36.46 4.00 14.68
N SER A 128 -36.02 4.06 13.42
CA SER A 128 -34.79 3.42 12.97
C SER A 128 -33.92 4.44 12.25
N ILE A 129 -32.62 4.24 12.33
CA ILE A 129 -31.64 5.01 11.57
C ILE A 129 -30.86 4.10 10.63
N LYS A 130 -30.66 4.53 9.40
CA LYS A 130 -29.82 3.81 8.45
C LYS A 130 -28.34 4.09 8.72
N ALA A 131 -27.58 3.06 9.05
CA ALA A 131 -26.12 3.11 9.13
C ALA A 131 -25.49 2.83 7.78
N ASP A 132 -24.35 3.48 7.51
CA ASP A 132 -23.65 3.31 6.24
C ASP A 132 -22.91 1.97 6.21
N VAL A 133 -22.18 1.67 7.28
CA VAL A 133 -21.53 0.37 7.48
C VAL A 133 -21.75 -0.10 8.91
N LEU A 134 -22.12 -1.36 9.07
CA LEU A 134 -22.19 -2.05 10.36
C LEU A 134 -21.20 -3.20 10.38
N VAL A 135 -20.42 -3.34 11.45
CA VAL A 135 -19.55 -4.52 11.63
C VAL A 135 -19.60 -5.03 13.07
N ASN A 136 -19.85 -6.32 13.21
CA ASN A 136 -19.79 -7.01 14.49
C ASN A 136 -18.42 -7.66 14.63
N THR A 137 -17.67 -7.22 15.63
CA THR A 137 -16.52 -7.94 16.18
C THR A 137 -17.00 -8.68 17.42
N GLY A 138 -16.45 -9.84 17.77
CA GLY A 138 -16.98 -10.68 18.86
C GLY A 138 -17.28 -9.91 20.17
N ASP A 139 -16.53 -8.85 20.44
CA ASP A 139 -16.64 -8.04 21.66
C ASP A 139 -17.38 -6.71 21.49
N SER A 140 -17.71 -6.29 20.26
CA SER A 140 -18.27 -4.96 20.01
C SER A 140 -18.96 -4.83 18.65
N LYS A 141 -20.06 -4.07 18.65
CA LYS A 141 -20.76 -3.65 17.45
C LYS A 141 -20.32 -2.24 17.04
N TYR A 142 -19.68 -2.12 15.89
CA TYR A 142 -19.21 -0.86 15.33
C TYR A 142 -20.18 -0.37 14.25
N ILE A 143 -20.53 0.91 14.31
CA ILE A 143 -21.44 1.55 13.36
C ILE A 143 -20.73 2.75 12.75
N VAL A 144 -20.65 2.78 11.42
CA VAL A 144 -20.09 3.88 10.65
C VAL A 144 -21.23 4.73 10.11
N PHE A 145 -21.09 6.05 10.26
CA PHE A 145 -21.93 7.05 9.61
C PHE A 145 -21.05 8.02 8.81
N SER A 146 -21.44 8.29 7.56
CA SER A 146 -20.86 9.36 6.71
C SER A 146 -21.47 10.74 6.99
N ARG A 147 -22.46 10.79 7.89
CA ARG A 147 -23.24 11.97 8.27
C ARG A 147 -23.18 12.23 9.76
N GLU A 148 -23.37 13.48 10.13
CA GLU A 148 -23.56 13.87 11.52
C GLU A 148 -24.91 13.38 12.06
N LEU A 149 -24.92 13.02 13.34
CA LEU A 149 -26.11 12.64 14.09
C LEU A 149 -26.35 13.62 15.23
N SER A 150 -27.62 13.79 15.62
CA SER A 150 -27.94 14.60 16.78
C SER A 150 -27.37 13.97 18.07
N PRO A 151 -26.99 14.77 19.09
CA PRO A 151 -26.43 14.26 20.34
C PRO A 151 -27.33 13.23 21.04
N GLN A 152 -28.66 13.37 20.89
CA GLN A 152 -29.63 12.42 21.44
C GLN A 152 -29.48 11.02 20.82
N LEU A 153 -29.34 10.93 19.50
CA LEU A 153 -29.17 9.65 18.80
C LEU A 153 -27.81 9.00 19.14
N ILE A 154 -26.76 9.83 19.24
CA ILE A 154 -25.42 9.37 19.66
C ILE A 154 -25.49 8.74 21.05
N ASN A 155 -26.16 9.39 22.00
CA ASN A 155 -26.31 8.89 23.36
C ASN A 155 -27.07 7.55 23.41
N VAL A 156 -28.20 7.45 22.72
CA VAL A 156 -29.00 6.21 22.70
C VAL A 156 -28.21 5.05 22.09
N LEU A 157 -27.56 5.27 20.95
CA LEU A 157 -26.78 4.21 20.29
C LEU A 157 -25.56 3.79 21.14
N THR A 158 -24.89 4.74 21.80
CA THR A 158 -23.74 4.44 22.66
C THR A 158 -24.16 3.71 23.94
N GLN A 159 -25.27 4.10 24.56
CA GLN A 159 -25.85 3.41 25.73
C GLN A 159 -26.28 1.98 25.40
N ALA A 160 -26.69 1.71 24.16
CA ALA A 160 -26.95 0.37 23.64
C ALA A 160 -25.67 -0.46 23.38
N GLY A 161 -24.49 0.06 23.76
CA GLY A 161 -23.20 -0.64 23.65
C GLY A 161 -22.55 -0.58 22.27
N ASN A 162 -23.05 0.27 21.36
CA ASN A 162 -22.45 0.43 20.04
C ASN A 162 -21.27 1.40 20.09
N LYS A 163 -20.24 1.11 19.29
CA LYS A 163 -19.11 2.01 19.04
C LYS A 163 -19.34 2.76 17.73
N LEU A 164 -19.51 4.08 17.82
CA LEU A 164 -19.82 4.92 16.68
C LEU A 164 -18.55 5.48 16.04
N ILE A 165 -18.48 5.41 14.71
CA ILE A 165 -17.42 6.00 13.90
C ILE A 165 -18.06 6.98 12.92
N PHE A 166 -17.63 8.23 12.96
CA PHE A 166 -18.09 9.27 12.04
C PHE A 166 -16.96 9.58 11.06
N LEU A 167 -17.30 9.52 9.78
CA LEU A 167 -16.43 9.82 8.64
C LEU A 167 -17.17 10.76 7.70
N SER A 168 -16.46 11.47 6.84
CA SER A 168 -17.07 12.33 5.82
C SER A 168 -16.70 11.82 4.43
N ASP A 169 -17.61 11.94 3.47
CA ASP A 169 -17.28 11.68 2.06
C ASP A 169 -16.26 12.69 1.49
N ASN A 170 -16.04 13.82 2.19
CA ASN A 170 -15.00 14.78 1.86
C ASN A 170 -13.63 14.44 2.50
N ASP A 171 -13.57 13.45 3.38
CA ASP A 171 -12.31 13.03 3.98
C ASP A 171 -11.43 12.30 2.97
N SER A 172 -10.12 12.51 3.06
CA SER A 172 -9.18 11.74 2.23
C SER A 172 -9.25 10.23 2.57
N PRO A 173 -9.04 9.33 1.60
CA PRO A 173 -8.99 7.88 1.85
C PRO A 173 -8.00 7.48 2.95
N LYS A 174 -6.86 8.17 3.03
CA LYS A 174 -5.87 7.99 4.09
C LYS A 174 -6.46 8.29 5.48
N TYR A 175 -7.16 9.40 5.62
CA TYR A 175 -7.80 9.77 6.88
C TYR A 175 -8.90 8.78 7.27
N ILE A 176 -9.74 8.37 6.31
CA ILE A 176 -10.77 7.36 6.52
C ILE A 176 -10.15 6.06 7.05
N MET A 177 -9.11 5.56 6.38
CA MET A 177 -8.38 4.37 6.80
C MET A 177 -7.79 4.52 8.22
N GLU A 178 -7.07 5.61 8.49
CA GLU A 178 -6.46 5.89 9.80
C GLU A 178 -7.51 5.85 10.92
N ARG A 179 -8.63 6.56 10.73
CA ARG A 179 -9.72 6.63 11.70
C ARG A 179 -10.39 5.28 11.92
N MET A 180 -10.63 4.53 10.85
CA MET A 180 -11.22 3.18 10.94
C MET A 180 -10.31 2.22 11.71
N LEU A 181 -9.03 2.14 11.35
CA LEU A 181 -8.07 1.25 11.99
C LEU A 181 -7.88 1.61 13.47
N GLN A 182 -7.79 2.90 13.80
CA GLN A 182 -7.69 3.38 15.19
C GLN A 182 -8.95 3.05 15.99
N ALA A 183 -10.14 3.37 15.49
CA ALA A 183 -11.39 3.14 16.21
C ALA A 183 -11.62 1.64 16.51
N MET A 184 -11.20 0.78 15.59
CA MET A 184 -11.34 -0.67 15.72
C MET A 184 -10.14 -1.35 16.40
N ASN A 185 -9.15 -0.58 16.88
CA ASN A 185 -7.91 -1.11 17.47
C ASN A 185 -7.18 -2.11 16.57
N ILE A 186 -7.23 -1.91 15.24
CA ILE A 186 -6.53 -2.75 14.27
C ILE A 186 -5.08 -2.27 14.20
N PRO A 187 -4.07 -3.11 14.49
CA PRO A 187 -2.69 -2.67 14.55
C PRO A 187 -2.17 -2.21 13.18
N ALA A 188 -1.78 -0.95 13.09
CA ALA A 188 -1.27 -0.35 11.86
C ALA A 188 -0.11 0.62 12.12
N TYR A 189 0.74 0.78 11.11
CA TYR A 189 1.87 1.71 11.11
C TYR A 189 1.77 2.63 9.90
N PHE A 190 1.92 3.92 10.13
CA PHE A 190 1.82 4.96 9.11
C PHE A 190 3.20 5.57 8.92
N GLY A 191 3.67 5.65 7.68
CA GLY A 191 4.96 6.29 7.43
C GLY A 191 5.68 5.76 6.20
N HIS A 192 7.00 5.87 6.27
CA HIS A 192 7.91 5.48 5.20
C HIS A 192 8.42 4.07 5.42
N PHE A 193 8.31 3.23 4.39
CA PHE A 193 8.80 1.86 4.39
C PHE A 193 9.97 1.73 3.44
N SER A 194 10.95 0.92 3.85
CA SER A 194 12.16 0.64 3.09
C SER A 194 12.41 -0.86 3.08
N PHE A 195 12.75 -1.39 1.91
CA PHE A 195 12.94 -2.81 1.64
C PHE A 195 14.34 -2.99 1.04
N SER A 196 15.28 -3.48 1.84
CA SER A 196 16.68 -3.64 1.44
C SER A 196 16.97 -5.04 0.90
N GLY A 197 17.53 -5.11 -0.30
CA GLY A 197 17.96 -6.38 -0.90
C GLY A 197 19.00 -7.12 -0.05
N LEU A 198 19.86 -6.39 0.68
CA LEU A 198 20.88 -6.98 1.54
C LEU A 198 20.28 -7.78 2.70
N GLU A 199 19.16 -7.32 3.28
CA GLU A 199 18.44 -8.04 4.35
C GLU A 199 17.91 -9.40 3.87
N ARG A 200 17.74 -9.56 2.56
CA ARG A 200 17.24 -10.76 1.89
C ARG A 200 18.33 -11.51 1.12
N LYS A 201 19.61 -11.24 1.40
CA LYS A 201 20.75 -11.86 0.71
C LYS A 201 20.62 -11.72 -0.82
N GLN A 202 20.22 -10.55 -1.30
CA GLN A 202 20.20 -10.17 -2.72
C GLN A 202 21.24 -9.08 -2.97
N ALA A 203 21.35 -8.65 -4.24
CA ALA A 203 22.15 -7.50 -4.64
C ALA A 203 21.80 -6.24 -3.81
N SER A 204 22.75 -5.30 -3.70
CA SER A 204 22.55 -4.06 -2.94
C SER A 204 21.62 -3.09 -3.66
N PHE A 205 20.36 -3.08 -3.24
CA PHE A 205 19.35 -2.10 -3.63
C PHE A 205 18.39 -1.84 -2.47
N THR A 206 17.68 -0.71 -2.54
CA THR A 206 16.62 -0.36 -1.60
C THR A 206 15.39 0.08 -2.36
N LEU A 207 14.22 -0.47 -2.04
CA LEU A 207 12.92 0.04 -2.51
C LEU A 207 12.23 0.77 -1.36
N SER A 208 11.74 1.98 -1.61
CA SER A 208 11.13 2.79 -0.56
C SER A 208 9.88 3.52 -1.02
N PHE A 209 8.87 3.58 -0.15
CA PHE A 209 7.64 4.31 -0.40
C PHE A 209 6.94 4.67 0.91
N SER A 210 6.06 5.67 0.86
CA SER A 210 5.19 6.03 1.97
C SER A 210 3.84 5.32 1.85
N GLY A 211 3.25 4.93 2.97
CA GLY A 211 1.93 4.29 2.98
C GLY A 211 1.47 3.91 4.38
N THR A 212 0.57 2.94 4.44
CA THR A 212 0.08 2.35 5.70
C THR A 212 0.31 0.86 5.71
N LYS A 213 1.01 0.35 6.73
CA LYS A 213 1.15 -1.08 6.97
C LYS A 213 0.09 -1.53 7.97
N ILE A 214 -0.85 -2.35 7.55
CA ILE A 214 -1.84 -3.01 8.39
C ILE A 214 -1.30 -4.40 8.76
N LYS A 215 -1.15 -4.67 10.05
CA LYS A 215 -0.71 -5.99 10.52
C LYS A 215 -1.87 -6.96 10.49
N THR A 216 -1.73 -8.00 9.67
CA THR A 216 -2.66 -9.14 9.63
C THR A 216 -1.84 -10.43 9.62
N SER A 217 -2.45 -11.58 9.33
CA SER A 217 -1.70 -12.81 9.03
C SER A 217 -0.76 -12.66 7.83
N LYS A 218 -1.06 -11.70 6.95
CA LYS A 218 -0.25 -11.30 5.80
C LYS A 218 -0.21 -9.78 5.75
N ASP A 219 0.90 -9.18 6.17
CA ASP A 219 1.05 -7.72 6.23
C ASP A 219 0.61 -7.07 4.91
N ILE A 220 -0.30 -6.09 5.01
CA ILE A 220 -0.85 -5.34 3.88
C ILE A 220 -0.27 -3.93 3.93
N TYR A 221 0.32 -3.49 2.83
CA TYR A 221 0.82 -2.14 2.62
C TYR A 221 -0.14 -1.43 1.66
N VAL A 222 -0.85 -0.44 2.20
CA VAL A 222 -1.80 0.37 1.45
C VAL A 222 -1.10 1.64 0.97
N ILE A 223 -1.17 1.91 -0.33
CA ILE A 223 -0.50 3.02 -1.02
C ILE A 223 -1.50 3.83 -1.88
N ASP A 224 -1.15 5.07 -2.22
CA ASP A 224 -1.97 6.02 -3.00
C ASP A 224 -1.50 6.17 -4.45
N PHE A 225 -0.76 5.18 -4.96
CA PHE A 225 -0.20 5.20 -6.30
C PHE A 225 -0.20 3.81 -6.93
N ASN A 226 -0.14 3.77 -8.26
CA ASN A 226 -0.06 2.51 -8.96
C ASN A 226 1.35 1.93 -8.91
N ILE A 227 1.46 0.67 -8.50
CA ILE A 227 2.72 -0.07 -8.52
C ILE A 227 2.78 -1.05 -9.69
N ALA A 228 3.93 -1.12 -10.36
CA ALA A 228 4.13 -2.09 -11.43
C ALA A 228 4.03 -3.53 -10.90
N GLN A 229 3.34 -4.41 -11.63
CA GLN A 229 3.11 -5.80 -11.24
C GLN A 229 4.42 -6.55 -10.91
N GLU A 230 5.48 -6.30 -11.67
CA GLU A 230 6.81 -6.90 -11.45
C GLU A 230 7.41 -6.51 -10.08
N ILE A 231 7.28 -5.25 -9.69
CA ILE A 231 7.77 -4.78 -8.39
C ILE A 231 6.89 -5.30 -7.26
N ARG A 232 5.57 -5.33 -7.45
CA ARG A 232 4.66 -5.98 -6.49
C ARG A 232 5.02 -7.46 -6.31
N GLY A 233 5.33 -8.15 -7.41
CA GLY A 233 5.87 -9.51 -7.43
C GLY A 233 7.12 -9.67 -6.57
N LEU A 234 8.11 -8.82 -6.82
CA LEU A 234 9.37 -8.81 -6.07
C LEU A 234 9.14 -8.56 -4.57
N LEU A 235 8.30 -7.57 -4.21
CA LEU A 235 7.98 -7.23 -2.83
C LEU A 235 7.30 -8.40 -2.08
N GLN A 236 6.39 -9.09 -2.77
CA GLN A 236 5.69 -10.24 -2.21
C GLN A 236 6.62 -11.46 -2.07
N GLU A 237 7.43 -11.77 -3.08
CA GLU A 237 8.35 -12.92 -3.03
C GLU A 237 9.38 -12.74 -1.91
N MET A 238 10.00 -11.56 -1.84
CA MET A 238 11.15 -11.35 -0.96
C MET A 238 10.76 -10.98 0.47
N TRP A 239 9.65 -10.25 0.68
CA TRP A 239 9.24 -9.78 2.01
C TRP A 239 7.84 -10.21 2.42
N SER A 240 7.11 -10.98 1.60
CA SER A 240 5.69 -11.29 1.84
C SER A 240 4.83 -10.03 2.01
N ALA A 241 5.26 -8.92 1.41
CA ALA A 241 4.55 -7.64 1.46
C ALA A 241 3.42 -7.64 0.43
N ASN A 242 2.18 -7.56 0.91
CA ASN A 242 1.00 -7.49 0.05
C ASN A 242 0.65 -6.02 -0.18
N ILE A 243 0.39 -5.64 -1.43
CA ILE A 243 0.06 -4.26 -1.77
C ILE A 243 -1.44 -4.12 -2.07
N ALA A 244 -2.05 -3.08 -1.49
CA ALA A 244 -3.38 -2.58 -1.85
C ALA A 244 -3.27 -1.07 -2.21
N GLU A 245 -4.18 -0.60 -3.06
CA GLU A 245 -4.21 0.78 -3.57
C GLU A 245 -5.53 1.49 -3.18
N TYR A 246 -5.56 2.82 -3.17
CA TYR A 246 -6.80 3.63 -3.12
C TYR A 246 -6.72 4.89 -4.00
#